data_AF-A0A939VGM1-F1
#
_entry.id   AF-A0A939VGM1-F1
#
_cell.length_a   1.000
_cell.length_b   1.000
_cell.length_c   1.000
_cell.angle_alpha   90.00
_cell.angle_beta   90.00
_cell.angle_gamma   90.00
#
_symmetry.space_group_name_H-M   'P 1'
#
loop_
_entity.id
_entity.type
_entity.pdbx_description
1 polymer ?
#
loop_
_entity_poly.entity_id
_entity_poly.type
_entity_poly.pdbx_seq_one_letter_code
_entity_poly.pdbx_strand_id
1 'polypeptide(L)' 'MPGLIGKKIGMTSVFGAEGKNIPCTVIEAGPCVVTQLRTVEKDGYAAVQLAYDETTEKHASAPLQGHF' A
#
# COMPACT_ATOMS: atom_id res chain seq x y z
N MET A 1 10.28 10.23 2.84
CA MET A 1 9.33 10.04 1.72
C MET A 1 8.38 8.91 2.13
N PRO A 2 7.06 9.12 2.20
CA PRO A 2 6.12 8.05 2.55
C PRO A 2 6.17 6.93 1.51
N GLY A 3 6.12 5.67 1.95
CA GLY A 3 6.02 4.50 1.05
C GLY A 3 4.58 4.23 0.62
N LEU A 4 4.40 3.42 -0.42
CA LEU A 4 3.10 2.90 -0.84
C LEU A 4 3.02 1.40 -0.54
N ILE A 5 1.82 0.90 -0.29
CA ILE A 5 1.54 -0.53 -0.21
C ILE A 5 1.14 -1.00 -1.60
N GLY A 6 1.71 -2.12 -2.05
CA GLY A 6 1.37 -2.70 -3.33
C GLY A 6 1.36 -4.22 -3.32
N LYS A 7 0.54 -4.81 -4.17
CA LYS A 7 0.43 -6.26 -4.36
C LYS A 7 1.24 -6.69 -5.57
N LYS A 8 2.04 -7.76 -5.40
CA LYS A 8 2.75 -8.37 -6.52
C LYS A 8 1.76 -9.09 -7.42
N ILE A 9 1.62 -8.63 -8.66
CA ILE A 9 0.73 -9.22 -9.67
C ILE A 9 1.45 -10.29 -10.46
N GLY A 10 2.73 -10.10 -10.73
CA GLY A 10 3.51 -11.05 -11.51
C GLY A 10 4.82 -10.47 -12.00
N MET A 11 5.41 -11.16 -12.96
CA MET A 11 6.65 -10.73 -13.61
C MET A 11 6.43 -10.72 -15.11
N THR A 12 6.90 -9.68 -15.76
CA THR A 12 6.85 -9.50 -17.21
C THR A 12 8.21 -9.07 -17.71
N SER A 13 8.35 -8.95 -19.02
CA SER A 13 9.56 -8.57 -19.70
C SER A 13 9.22 -7.41 -20.62
N VAL A 14 9.91 -6.28 -20.46
CA VAL A 14 9.71 -5.09 -21.28
C VAL A 14 10.92 -4.93 -22.18
N PHE A 15 10.69 -4.75 -23.47
CA PHE A 15 11.75 -4.44 -24.41
C PHE A 15 12.04 -2.94 -24.35
N GLY A 16 13.26 -2.57 -23.97
CA GLY A 16 13.74 -1.20 -23.99
C GLY A 16 13.96 -0.68 -25.41
N ALA A 17 14.14 0.63 -25.56
CA ALA A 17 14.33 1.30 -26.86
C ALA A 17 15.52 0.75 -27.69
N GLU A 18 16.53 0.17 -27.03
CA GLU A 18 17.68 -0.49 -27.66
C GLU A 18 17.43 -1.96 -28.03
N GLY A 19 16.20 -2.47 -27.92
CA GLY A 19 15.86 -3.87 -28.18
C GLY A 19 16.28 -4.85 -27.08
N LYS A 20 16.81 -4.37 -25.95
CA LYS A 20 17.15 -5.21 -24.78
C LYS A 20 15.90 -5.64 -24.04
N ASN A 21 15.81 -6.93 -23.71
CA ASN A 21 14.78 -7.48 -22.85
C ASN A 21 15.12 -7.20 -21.37
N ILE A 22 14.26 -6.49 -20.66
CA ILE A 22 14.41 -6.15 -19.25
C ILE A 22 13.31 -6.86 -18.44
N PRO A 23 13.66 -7.82 -17.57
CA PRO A 23 12.67 -8.45 -16.69
C PRO A 23 12.24 -7.46 -15.59
N CYS A 24 10.94 -7.34 -15.38
CA CYS A 24 10.35 -6.47 -14.36
C CYS A 24 9.26 -7.19 -13.57
N THR A 25 9.08 -6.77 -12.31
CA THR A 25 7.97 -7.22 -11.48
C THR A 25 6.84 -6.19 -11.57
N VAL A 26 5.63 -6.65 -11.85
CA VAL A 26 4.43 -5.80 -11.87
C VAL A 26 3.87 -5.74 -10.46
N ILE A 27 3.80 -4.54 -9.91
CA ILE A 27 3.20 -4.24 -8.61
C ILE A 27 1.96 -3.39 -8.84
N GLU A 28 0.81 -3.86 -8.38
CA GLU A 28 -0.42 -3.05 -8.30
C GLU A 28 -0.33 -2.19 -7.05
N ALA A 29 -0.29 -0.88 -7.23
CA ALA A 29 -0.27 0.08 -6.14
C ALA A 29 -1.65 0.71 -5.99
N GLY A 30 -2.30 0.42 -4.88
CA GLY A 30 -3.52 1.08 -4.44
C GLY A 30 -4.84 0.34 -4.69
N PRO A 31 -5.93 0.82 -4.06
CA PRO A 31 -6.04 2.10 -3.35
C PRO A 31 -5.26 2.13 -2.01
N CYS A 32 -4.47 3.20 -1.78
CA CYS A 32 -3.70 3.43 -0.55
C CYS A 32 -4.27 4.65 0.19
N VAL A 33 -5.09 4.43 1.23
CA VAL A 33 -5.77 5.51 1.96
C VAL A 33 -5.11 5.74 3.31
N VAL A 34 -4.95 7.00 3.72
CA VAL A 34 -4.40 7.33 5.05
C VAL A 34 -5.48 7.13 6.11
N THR A 35 -5.24 6.23 7.06
CA THR A 35 -6.17 5.94 8.17
C THR A 35 -5.81 6.65 9.46
N GLN A 36 -4.52 6.85 9.73
CA GLN A 36 -4.07 7.54 10.94
C GLN A 36 -2.76 8.29 10.71
N LEU A 37 -2.64 9.46 11.33
CA LEU A 37 -1.39 10.21 11.44
C LEU A 37 -0.88 10.10 12.88
N ARG A 38 0.33 9.57 13.04
CA ARG A 38 1.02 9.49 14.33
C ARG A 38 1.94 10.68 14.49
N THR A 39 1.87 11.31 15.66
CA THR A 39 2.63 12.52 15.97
C THR A 39 3.48 12.30 17.21
N VAL A 40 4.61 13.01 17.31
CA VAL A 40 5.55 12.85 18.42
C VAL A 40 4.88 13.15 19.78
N GLU A 41 3.97 14.11 19.81
CA GLU A 41 3.26 14.55 21.02
C GLU A 41 2.29 13.50 21.57
N LYS A 42 1.60 12.77 20.68
CA LYS A 42 0.58 11.78 21.08
C LYS A 42 1.12 10.36 21.14
N ASP A 43 2.00 10.00 20.21
CA ASP A 43 2.42 8.62 19.95
C ASP A 43 3.92 8.38 20.20
N GLY A 44 4.70 9.44 20.47
CA GLY A 44 6.15 9.36 20.71
C GLY A 44 6.99 9.28 19.43
N TYR A 45 6.38 9.27 18.24
CA TYR A 45 7.07 9.27 16.95
C TYR A 45 6.19 9.80 15.81
N ALA A 46 6.81 10.19 14.69
CA ALA A 46 6.12 10.62 13.49
C ALA A 46 5.96 9.45 12.50
N ALA A 47 4.72 9.11 12.15
CA ALA A 47 4.44 8.10 11.13
C ALA A 47 3.06 8.29 10.47
N VAL A 48 2.88 7.67 9.30
CA VAL A 48 1.63 7.64 8.55
C VAL A 48 1.16 6.19 8.46
N GLN A 49 -0.09 5.92 8.84
CA GLN A 49 -0.73 4.63 8.67
C GLN A 49 -1.54 4.62 7.38
N LEU A 50 -1.31 3.61 6.54
CA LEU A 50 -1.98 3.42 5.26
C LEU A 50 -2.81 2.14 5.29
N ALA A 51 -4.05 2.22 4.81
CA ALA A 51 -4.85 1.08 4.42
C ALA A 51 -4.60 0.74 2.94
N TYR A 52 -4.78 -0.53 2.60
CA TYR A 52 -4.60 -1.07 1.25
C TYR A 52 -5.75 -2.00 0.93
N ASP A 53 -6.30 -1.86 -0.28
CA ASP A 53 -7.44 -2.64 -0.78
C ASP A 53 -8.74 -2.42 0.02
N GLU A 54 -9.83 -2.98 -0.49
CA GLU A 54 -11.13 -2.94 0.17
C GLU A 54 -11.38 -4.23 0.97
N THR A 55 -12.05 -4.10 2.12
CA THR A 55 -12.56 -5.24 2.88
C THR A 55 -14.04 -5.02 3.18
N THR A 56 -14.81 -6.11 3.24
CA THR A 56 -16.24 -6.01 3.57
C THR A 56 -16.45 -5.98 5.08
N GLU A 57 -17.52 -5.32 5.55
CA GLU A 57 -17.81 -5.15 6.98
C GLU A 57 -17.84 -6.46 7.76
N LYS A 58 -18.26 -7.55 7.11
CA LYS A 58 -18.32 -8.90 7.70
C LYS A 58 -16.94 -9.46 8.08
N HIS A 59 -15.89 -8.99 7.43
CA HIS A 59 -14.51 -9.40 7.68
C HIS A 59 -13.75 -8.42 8.59
N ALA A 60 -14.37 -7.29 8.95
CA ALA A 60 -13.82 -6.36 9.95
C ALA A 60 -14.34 -6.73 11.35
N SER A 61 -13.43 -6.82 12.32
CA SER A 61 -13.83 -6.99 13.73
C SER A 61 -14.48 -5.71 14.27
N ALA A 62 -15.31 -5.82 15.30
CA ALA A 62 -16.04 -4.67 15.86
C ALA A 62 -15.13 -3.46 16.23
N PRO A 63 -13.92 -3.64 16.81
CA PRO A 63 -13.01 -2.52 17.04
C PRO A 63 -12.47 -1.89 15.75
N LEU A 64 -12.23 -2.70 14.71
CA LEU A 64 -11.71 -2.20 13.43
C LEU A 64 -12.76 -1.42 12.64
N GLN A 65 -14.03 -1.77 12.77
CA GLN A 65 -15.15 -1.02 12.15
C GLN A 65 -15.26 0.42 12.69
N GLY A 66 -14.86 0.67 13.94
CA GLY A 66 -14.81 2.03 14.49
C GLY A 66 -13.47 2.75 14.26
N HIS A 67 -12.47 2.06 13.72
CA HIS A 67 -11.13 2.58 13.47
C HIS A 67 -10.92 3.03 12.02
N PHE A 68 -11.49 2.30 11.06
CA PHE A 68 -11.47 2.64 9.64
C PHE A 68 -12.55 3.63 9.24
#